data_AF-A0A3A5VQW2-F1
#
_entry.id   AF-A0A3A5VQW2-F1
#
_cell.length_a   1.000
_cell.length_b   1.000
_cell.length_c   1.000
_cell.angle_alpha   90.00
_cell.angle_beta   90.00
_cell.angle_gamma   90.00
#
_symmetry.space_group_name_H-M   'P 1'
#
loop_
_entity.id
_entity.type
_entity.pdbx_description
1 polymer ?
#
loop_
_entity_poly.entity_id
_entity_poly.type
_entity_poly.pdbx_seq_one_letter_code
_entity_poly.pdbx_strand_id
1 'polypeptide(L)'
;MSTEVWMGYLLHHEPDYTVVQSPFTHRGLRVFGADSDATTLAVAGLLHRLKHDEIPLVSVPDGVDALSLSSATGIPIFEVNDGDESPWEVLMSDEAMVVISKTHASVEIPIMDVEVEVDAEFHGAIEAAWVQELSETHVSQGAYVSRSQYQEAASSRLQLHGQSSGHHVVWPPRFSHVVGGEDAAGKHLRRRGKVMTWTTLSAAGAPSEFSLRAPVLGGLSTVLLQLEDGPNGVFLMVDDEDAVLAMDAQMELVFRRLYAQEGFVRYGLKARAIHD
;
A
#
# COMPACT_ATOMS: atom_id res chain seq x y z
N MET A 1 -15.09 8.05 -21.35
CA MET A 1 -15.08 7.43 -20.01
C MET A 1 -13.66 6.96 -19.83
N SER A 2 -12.91 7.56 -18.91
CA SER A 2 -11.45 7.47 -18.89
C SER A 2 -10.98 6.60 -17.74
N THR A 3 -10.14 5.61 -18.05
CA THR A 3 -9.24 4.97 -17.10
C THR A 3 -8.43 6.05 -16.38
N GLU A 4 -8.44 6.03 -15.06
CA GLU A 4 -7.66 6.92 -14.21
C GLU A 4 -6.42 6.19 -13.69
N VAL A 5 -5.31 6.90 -13.49
CA VAL A 5 -4.17 6.37 -12.73
C VAL A 5 -4.32 6.78 -11.27
N TRP A 6 -4.57 5.81 -10.40
CA TRP A 6 -4.79 6.01 -8.97
C TRP A 6 -3.78 5.21 -8.15
N MET A 7 -2.95 5.90 -7.36
CA MET A 7 -1.92 5.27 -6.52
C MET A 7 -0.96 4.35 -7.29
N GLY A 8 -0.70 4.65 -8.57
CA GLY A 8 0.14 3.84 -9.46
C GLY A 8 -0.59 2.69 -10.17
N TYR A 9 -1.89 2.50 -9.93
CA TYR A 9 -2.71 1.49 -10.59
C TYR A 9 -3.67 2.11 -11.60
N LEU A 10 -4.09 1.29 -12.56
CA LEU A 10 -5.16 1.65 -13.48
C LEU A 10 -6.49 1.40 -12.78
N LEU A 11 -7.37 2.39 -12.82
CA LEU A 11 -8.65 2.35 -12.13
C LEU A 11 -9.76 2.74 -13.08
N HIS A 12 -10.84 1.97 -13.03
CA HIS A 12 -12.11 2.31 -13.64
C HIS A 12 -13.21 2.22 -12.59
N HIS A 13 -14.03 3.26 -12.52
CA HIS A 13 -15.04 3.41 -11.49
C HIS A 13 -16.43 3.57 -12.11
N GLU A 14 -17.36 2.78 -11.60
CA GLU A 14 -18.80 2.85 -11.88
C GLU A 14 -19.59 2.90 -10.55
N PRO A 15 -20.86 3.36 -10.57
CA PRO A 15 -21.69 3.52 -9.37
C PRO A 15 -21.88 2.28 -8.51
N ASP A 16 -21.64 1.08 -9.05
CA ASP A 16 -21.82 -0.20 -8.35
C ASP A 16 -20.53 -1.02 -8.23
N TYR A 17 -19.46 -0.69 -8.97
CA TYR A 17 -18.20 -1.40 -8.88
C TYR A 17 -16.99 -0.54 -9.27
N THR A 18 -15.80 -0.96 -8.84
CA THR A 18 -14.51 -0.37 -9.20
C THR A 18 -13.59 -1.49 -9.64
N VAL A 19 -13.01 -1.39 -10.82
CA VAL A 19 -11.96 -2.29 -11.31
C VAL A 19 -10.61 -1.62 -11.10
N VAL A 20 -9.68 -2.33 -10.47
CA VAL A 20 -8.29 -1.91 -10.28
C VAL A 20 -7.38 -2.93 -10.92
N GLN A 21 -6.44 -2.47 -11.74
CA GLN A 21 -5.52 -3.32 -12.48
C GLN A 21 -4.09 -2.78 -12.41
N SER A 22 -3.13 -3.69 -12.35
CA SER A 22 -1.71 -3.33 -12.48
C SER A 22 -1.41 -2.79 -13.88
N PRO A 23 -0.62 -1.70 -14.03
CA PRO A 23 -0.20 -1.23 -15.35
C PRO A 23 0.86 -2.14 -15.99
N PHE A 24 1.46 -3.05 -15.22
CA PHE A 24 2.59 -3.86 -15.67
C PHE A 24 2.14 -5.12 -16.42
N THR A 25 2.86 -5.43 -17.50
CA THR A 25 2.64 -6.65 -18.31
C THR A 25 3.91 -7.46 -18.46
N HIS A 26 3.78 -8.78 -18.48
CA HIS A 26 4.84 -9.69 -18.85
C HIS A 26 4.31 -10.68 -19.89
N ARG A 27 4.88 -10.66 -21.10
CA ARG A 27 4.43 -11.51 -22.22
C ARG A 27 2.94 -11.32 -22.55
N GLY A 28 2.46 -10.07 -22.44
CA GLY A 28 1.07 -9.70 -22.71
C GLY A 28 0.06 -10.10 -21.64
N LEU A 29 0.50 -10.67 -20.50
CA LEU A 29 -0.34 -10.91 -19.33
C LEU A 29 -0.05 -9.87 -18.26
N ARG A 30 -1.09 -9.49 -17.51
CA ARG A 30 -0.97 -8.51 -16.42
C ARG A 30 -0.31 -9.15 -15.22
N VAL A 31 0.69 -8.45 -14.67
CA VAL A 31 1.47 -8.90 -13.52
C VAL A 31 1.57 -7.79 -12.48
N PHE A 32 1.85 -8.14 -11.23
CA PHE A 32 2.04 -7.14 -10.18
C PHE A 32 3.38 -6.40 -10.33
N GLY A 33 3.39 -5.12 -9.97
CA GLY A 33 4.63 -4.36 -9.78
C GLY A 33 5.46 -4.90 -8.61
N ALA A 34 6.71 -4.43 -8.49
CA ALA A 34 7.69 -5.03 -7.60
C ALA A 34 7.23 -5.14 -6.14
N ASP A 35 6.50 -4.13 -5.65
CA ASP A 35 5.99 -4.08 -4.27
C ASP A 35 4.45 -4.19 -4.19
N SER A 36 3.82 -4.75 -5.22
CA SER A 36 2.36 -4.87 -5.34
C SER A 36 1.87 -6.31 -5.23
N ASP A 37 0.64 -6.47 -4.77
CA ASP A 37 -0.14 -7.71 -4.76
C ASP A 37 -1.65 -7.40 -4.74
N ALA A 38 -2.50 -8.44 -4.68
CA ALA A 38 -3.95 -8.28 -4.61
C ALA A 38 -4.40 -7.39 -3.43
N THR A 39 -3.75 -7.50 -2.27
CA THR A 39 -4.05 -6.65 -1.11
C THR A 39 -3.80 -5.18 -1.42
N THR A 40 -2.67 -4.86 -2.07
CA THR A 40 -2.36 -3.47 -2.42
C THR A 40 -3.34 -2.86 -3.42
N LEU A 41 -3.82 -3.65 -4.40
CA LEU A 41 -4.83 -3.21 -5.36
C LEU A 41 -6.19 -3.02 -4.68
N ALA A 42 -6.60 -3.96 -3.83
CA ALA A 42 -7.85 -3.88 -3.07
C ALA A 42 -7.88 -2.63 -2.16
N VAL A 43 -6.79 -2.36 -1.43
CA VAL A 43 -6.66 -1.15 -0.61
C VAL A 43 -6.77 0.12 -1.45
N ALA A 44 -6.05 0.19 -2.57
CA ALA A 44 -6.11 1.36 -3.45
C ALA A 44 -7.53 1.61 -3.98
N GLY A 45 -8.22 0.57 -4.43
CA GLY A 45 -9.60 0.66 -4.93
C GLY A 45 -10.60 1.06 -3.86
N LEU A 46 -10.49 0.53 -2.63
CA LEU A 46 -11.39 0.89 -1.53
C LEU A 46 -11.16 2.34 -1.09
N LEU A 47 -9.90 2.78 -1.02
CA LEU A 47 -9.57 4.18 -0.73
C LEU A 47 -10.09 5.14 -1.80
N HIS A 48 -10.08 4.73 -3.07
CA HIS A 48 -10.74 5.49 -4.13
C HIS A 48 -12.25 5.53 -3.88
N ARG A 49 -12.87 4.38 -3.62
CA ARG A 49 -14.31 4.23 -3.45
C ARG A 49 -14.86 5.03 -2.27
N LEU A 50 -14.13 5.10 -1.16
CA LEU A 50 -14.47 5.89 0.02
C LEU A 50 -14.57 7.42 -0.24
N LYS A 51 -14.12 7.90 -1.40
CA LYS A 51 -14.36 9.30 -1.82
C LYS A 51 -15.78 9.53 -2.33
N HIS A 52 -16.49 8.47 -2.69
CA HIS A 52 -17.77 8.51 -3.39
C HIS A 52 -18.89 7.82 -2.62
N ASP A 53 -18.57 6.75 -1.90
CA ASP A 53 -19.54 5.90 -1.19
C ASP A 53 -19.13 5.68 0.26
N GLU A 54 -20.12 5.42 1.10
CA GLU A 54 -19.91 4.83 2.42
C GLU A 54 -19.87 3.30 2.29
N ILE A 55 -18.78 2.70 2.77
CA ILE A 55 -18.60 1.24 2.77
C ILE A 55 -18.62 0.77 4.22
N PRO A 56 -19.76 0.31 4.74
CA PRO A 56 -19.87 -0.07 6.14
C PRO A 56 -19.16 -1.39 6.45
N LEU A 57 -19.03 -2.27 5.45
CA LEU A 57 -18.55 -3.64 5.61
C LEU A 57 -18.16 -4.22 4.25
N VAL A 58 -17.12 -5.04 4.21
CA VAL A 58 -16.64 -5.66 2.97
C VAL A 58 -16.22 -7.12 3.18
N SER A 59 -16.58 -8.02 2.27
CA SER A 59 -16.06 -9.39 2.22
C SER A 59 -14.77 -9.42 1.40
N VAL A 60 -13.84 -10.27 1.81
CA VAL A 60 -12.49 -10.33 1.25
C VAL A 60 -12.16 -11.80 0.92
N PRO A 61 -11.60 -12.11 -0.27
CA PRO A 61 -11.30 -13.46 -0.67
C PRO A 61 -9.98 -13.93 -0.07
N ASP A 62 -9.76 -15.25 -0.05
CA ASP A 62 -8.46 -15.83 0.25
C ASP A 62 -7.41 -15.25 -0.71
N GLY A 63 -6.25 -14.84 -0.19
CA GLY A 63 -5.19 -14.19 -0.98
C GLY A 63 -5.11 -12.67 -0.81
N VAL A 64 -6.10 -12.05 -0.17
CA VAL A 64 -6.03 -10.66 0.29
C VAL A 64 -5.89 -10.62 1.81
N ASP A 65 -4.91 -9.86 2.33
CA ASP A 65 -4.70 -9.73 3.77
C ASP A 65 -5.77 -8.83 4.41
N ALA A 66 -6.84 -9.45 4.90
CA ALA A 66 -8.01 -8.79 5.47
C ALA A 66 -7.65 -7.81 6.61
N LEU A 67 -6.67 -8.16 7.45
CA LEU A 67 -6.25 -7.31 8.56
C LEU A 67 -5.60 -6.03 8.06
N SER A 68 -4.62 -6.12 7.16
CA SER A 68 -3.94 -4.94 6.61
C SER A 68 -4.89 -4.10 5.76
N LEU A 69 -5.83 -4.72 5.04
CA LEU A 69 -6.88 -4.03 4.30
C LEU A 69 -7.77 -3.20 5.24
N SER A 70 -8.27 -3.82 6.31
CA SER A 70 -9.08 -3.12 7.31
C SER A 70 -8.29 -2.03 8.01
N SER A 71 -7.06 -2.32 8.43
CA SER A 71 -6.16 -1.34 9.04
C SER A 71 -5.83 -0.19 8.10
N ALA A 72 -5.74 -0.36 6.79
CA ALA A 72 -5.40 0.72 5.85
C ALA A 72 -6.59 1.58 5.40
N THR A 73 -7.78 0.99 5.38
CA THR A 73 -9.01 1.63 4.86
C THR A 73 -9.95 2.10 5.97
N GLY A 74 -9.86 1.52 7.16
CA GLY A 74 -10.82 1.72 8.26
C GLY A 74 -12.13 0.96 8.07
N ILE A 75 -12.27 0.17 7.00
CA ILE A 75 -13.47 -0.60 6.70
C ILE A 75 -13.42 -1.92 7.48
N PRO A 76 -14.47 -2.27 8.26
CA PRO A 76 -14.58 -3.57 8.90
C PRO A 76 -14.70 -4.71 7.87
N ILE A 77 -14.18 -5.88 8.22
CA ILE A 77 -14.30 -7.08 7.38
C ILE A 77 -15.56 -7.85 7.76
N PHE A 78 -16.30 -8.31 6.76
CA PHE A 78 -17.45 -9.18 6.95
C PHE A 78 -17.00 -10.54 7.48
N GLU A 79 -17.53 -10.93 8.64
CA GLU A 79 -17.44 -12.29 9.15
C GLU A 79 -18.76 -13.00 8.85
N VAL A 80 -18.68 -14.15 8.16
CA VAL A 80 -19.86 -14.91 7.76
C VAL A 80 -20.62 -15.38 9.00
N ASN A 81 -21.85 -14.88 9.17
CA ASN A 81 -22.84 -15.38 10.11
C ASN A 81 -24.02 -15.96 9.34
N ASP A 82 -24.68 -16.98 9.89
CA ASP A 82 -25.78 -17.70 9.22
C ASP A 82 -26.88 -16.74 8.72
N GLY A 83 -26.89 -16.48 7.40
CA GLY A 83 -27.94 -15.74 6.70
C GLY A 83 -27.62 -14.30 6.28
N ASP A 84 -26.47 -13.75 6.65
CA ASP A 84 -26.06 -12.39 6.25
C ASP A 84 -25.16 -12.41 5.02
N GLU A 85 -25.24 -11.36 4.20
CA GLU A 85 -24.31 -11.08 3.11
C GLU A 85 -23.64 -9.73 3.36
N SER A 86 -22.35 -9.62 3.03
CA SER A 86 -21.68 -8.33 3.00
C SER A 86 -22.35 -7.43 1.94
N PRO A 87 -22.51 -6.11 2.17
CA PRO A 87 -23.00 -5.19 1.14
C PRO A 87 -21.99 -4.95 0.00
N TRP A 88 -20.70 -5.13 0.30
CA TRP A 88 -19.61 -5.00 -0.65
C TRP A 88 -18.71 -6.24 -0.62
N GLU A 89 -18.12 -6.57 -1.75
CA GLU A 89 -17.17 -7.66 -1.90
C GLU A 89 -15.93 -7.22 -2.66
N VAL A 90 -14.79 -7.80 -2.29
CA VAL A 90 -13.57 -7.77 -3.07
C VAL A 90 -13.49 -9.08 -3.84
N LEU A 91 -13.28 -8.99 -5.14
CA LEU A 91 -13.03 -10.12 -6.03
C LEU A 91 -11.62 -9.97 -6.60
N MET A 92 -10.90 -11.08 -6.71
CA MET A 92 -9.56 -11.09 -7.29
C MET A 92 -9.52 -12.00 -8.52
N SER A 93 -8.64 -11.64 -9.46
CA SER A 93 -8.29 -12.42 -10.63
C SER A 93 -6.81 -12.82 -10.56
N ASP A 94 -6.45 -13.87 -11.29
CA ASP A 94 -5.06 -14.30 -11.47
C ASP A 94 -4.24 -13.27 -12.29
N GLU A 95 -4.89 -12.34 -13.01
CA GLU A 95 -4.26 -11.34 -13.87
C GLU A 95 -4.04 -9.98 -13.21
N ALA A 96 -3.40 -9.96 -12.03
CA ALA A 96 -3.07 -8.74 -11.27
C ALA A 96 -4.17 -7.67 -11.27
N MET A 97 -5.40 -8.12 -11.01
CA MET A 97 -6.62 -7.33 -11.07
C MET A 97 -7.50 -7.65 -9.86
N VAL A 98 -8.11 -6.60 -9.33
CA VAL A 98 -9.11 -6.68 -8.25
C VAL A 98 -10.35 -5.90 -8.66
N VAL A 99 -11.52 -6.43 -8.33
CA VAL A 99 -12.81 -5.74 -8.45
C VAL A 99 -13.38 -5.53 -7.06
N ILE A 100 -13.87 -4.33 -6.80
CA ILE A 100 -14.67 -4.03 -5.60
C ILE A 100 -16.08 -3.74 -6.09
N SER A 101 -17.05 -4.56 -5.67
CA SER A 101 -18.43 -4.44 -6.15
C SER A 101 -19.42 -4.46 -5.00
N LYS A 102 -20.57 -3.84 -5.20
CA LYS A 102 -21.75 -4.18 -4.42
C LYS A 102 -22.09 -5.64 -4.69
N THR A 103 -22.53 -6.35 -3.67
CA THR A 103 -22.89 -7.77 -3.81
C THR A 103 -24.01 -7.92 -4.83
N HIS A 104 -23.86 -8.90 -5.73
CA HIS A 104 -24.74 -9.16 -6.90
C HIS A 104 -24.71 -8.11 -8.00
N ALA A 105 -23.77 -7.15 -7.99
CA ALA A 105 -23.62 -6.21 -9.10
C ALA A 105 -23.10 -6.92 -10.36
N SER A 106 -23.63 -6.54 -11.52
CA SER A 106 -23.06 -6.94 -12.80
C SER A 106 -21.83 -6.11 -13.09
N VAL A 107 -20.69 -6.77 -13.28
CA VAL A 107 -19.40 -6.11 -13.53
C VAL A 107 -19.03 -6.28 -15.00
N GLU A 108 -18.83 -5.18 -15.70
CA GLU A 108 -18.20 -5.17 -17.01
C GLU A 108 -16.73 -4.76 -16.86
N ILE A 109 -15.82 -5.66 -17.21
CA ILE A 109 -14.38 -5.39 -17.15
C ILE A 109 -14.00 -4.51 -18.34
N PRO A 110 -13.57 -3.26 -18.13
CA PRO A 110 -13.20 -2.36 -19.21
C PRO A 110 -11.83 -2.77 -19.78
N ILE A 111 -11.58 -2.37 -21.02
CA ILE A 111 -10.23 -2.42 -21.58
C ILE A 111 -9.45 -1.22 -21.04
N MET A 112 -8.32 -1.48 -20.37
CA MET A 112 -7.41 -0.45 -19.88
C MET A 112 -6.12 -0.49 -20.71
N ASP A 113 -5.96 0.42 -21.66
CA ASP A 113 -4.93 0.36 -22.71
C ASP A 113 -3.50 0.72 -22.26
N VAL A 114 -3.30 1.05 -20.98
CA VAL A 114 -1.96 1.41 -20.47
C VAL A 114 -1.21 0.14 -20.12
N GLU A 115 -0.13 -0.13 -20.83
CA GLU A 115 0.73 -1.30 -20.62
C GLU A 115 2.19 -0.87 -20.46
N VAL A 116 2.80 -1.34 -19.37
CA VAL A 116 4.22 -1.16 -19.09
C VAL A 116 4.86 -2.55 -19.08
N GLU A 117 5.49 -2.92 -20.19
CA GLU A 117 6.15 -4.23 -20.28
C GLU A 117 7.34 -4.27 -19.31
N VAL A 118 7.31 -5.24 -18.40
CA VAL A 118 8.41 -5.46 -17.46
C VAL A 118 9.46 -6.38 -18.06
N ASP A 119 10.73 -6.09 -17.75
CA ASP A 119 11.82 -6.98 -18.10
C ASP A 119 11.63 -8.36 -17.46
N ALA A 120 11.81 -9.41 -18.27
CA ALA A 120 11.52 -10.78 -17.89
C ALA A 120 12.43 -11.28 -16.75
N GLU A 121 13.71 -10.90 -16.81
CA GLU A 121 14.71 -11.32 -15.83
C GLU A 121 14.48 -10.58 -14.51
N PHE A 122 14.25 -9.27 -14.58
CA PHE A 122 13.88 -8.45 -13.43
C PHE A 122 12.61 -8.97 -12.73
N HIS A 123 11.54 -9.19 -13.49
CA HIS A 123 10.27 -9.67 -12.93
C HIS A 123 10.43 -11.03 -12.23
N GLY A 124 11.06 -12.00 -12.91
CA GLY A 124 11.32 -13.31 -12.31
C GLY A 124 12.24 -13.25 -11.08
N ALA A 125 13.22 -12.35 -11.06
CA ALA A 125 14.08 -12.14 -9.90
C ALA A 125 13.33 -11.53 -8.70
N ILE A 126 12.42 -10.58 -8.94
CA ILE A 126 11.58 -10.00 -7.89
C ILE A 126 10.61 -11.04 -7.32
N GLU A 127 9.96 -11.84 -8.16
CA GLU A 127 9.08 -12.92 -7.69
C GLU A 127 9.84 -13.94 -6.85
N ALA A 128 11.00 -14.39 -7.32
CA ALA A 128 11.86 -15.31 -6.58
C ALA A 128 12.32 -14.72 -5.23
N ALA A 129 12.65 -13.43 -5.20
CA ALA A 129 13.03 -12.73 -3.97
C ALA A 129 11.86 -12.67 -2.98
N TRP A 130 10.64 -12.36 -3.43
CA TRP A 130 9.45 -12.38 -2.56
C TRP A 130 9.15 -13.76 -2.00
N VAL A 131 9.28 -14.82 -2.80
CA VAL A 131 9.11 -16.21 -2.33
C VAL A 131 10.10 -16.52 -1.21
N GLN A 132 11.35 -16.05 -1.33
CA GLN A 132 12.36 -16.24 -0.29
C GLN A 132 12.13 -15.38 0.95
N GLU A 133 11.79 -14.10 0.80
CA GLU A 133 11.43 -13.20 1.93
C GLU A 133 10.19 -13.71 2.69
N LEU A 134 9.25 -14.36 2.01
CA LEU A 134 8.06 -14.97 2.59
C LEU A 134 8.31 -16.34 3.21
N SER A 135 9.53 -16.85 3.21
CA SER A 135 9.83 -18.09 3.94
C SER A 135 9.59 -17.90 5.44
N GLU A 136 9.05 -18.91 6.12
CA GLU A 136 8.97 -18.94 7.59
C GLU A 136 10.34 -18.82 8.26
N THR A 137 11.40 -19.20 7.55
CA THR A 137 12.79 -19.15 8.04
C THR A 137 13.46 -17.80 7.79
N HIS A 138 12.85 -16.90 7.00
CA HIS A 138 13.40 -15.59 6.74
C HIS A 138 13.07 -14.64 7.90
N VAL A 139 14.11 -14.12 8.54
CA VAL A 139 14.00 -13.21 9.69
C VAL A 139 15.00 -12.07 9.54
N SER A 140 14.54 -10.82 9.77
CA SER A 140 15.44 -9.66 9.81
C SER A 140 16.50 -9.86 10.90
N GLN A 141 17.76 -9.69 10.52
CA GLN A 141 18.92 -9.71 11.41
C GLN A 141 19.27 -8.32 11.96
N GLY A 142 18.58 -7.28 11.48
CA GLY A 142 18.75 -5.90 11.91
C GLY A 142 17.63 -5.48 12.86
N ALA A 143 16.56 -4.91 12.30
CA ALA A 143 15.43 -4.39 13.05
C ALA A 143 14.26 -5.39 13.05
N TYR A 144 14.33 -6.39 13.95
CA TYR A 144 13.22 -7.31 14.14
C TYR A 144 11.98 -6.59 14.73
N VAL A 145 10.85 -6.70 14.03
CA VAL A 145 9.54 -6.21 14.50
C VAL A 145 8.59 -7.40 14.59
N SER A 146 8.08 -7.70 15.79
CA SER A 146 7.15 -8.81 15.95
C SER A 146 5.84 -8.54 15.21
N ARG A 147 5.13 -9.62 14.84
CA ARG A 147 3.79 -9.49 14.25
C ARG A 147 2.84 -8.67 15.11
N SER A 148 2.85 -8.88 16.43
CA SER A 148 2.02 -8.13 17.38
C SER A 148 2.31 -6.62 17.36
N GLN A 149 3.58 -6.23 17.38
CA GLN A 149 3.98 -4.81 17.32
C GLN A 149 3.59 -4.17 15.99
N TYR A 150 3.74 -4.90 14.88
CA TYR A 150 3.28 -4.44 13.57
C TYR A 150 1.76 -4.20 13.58
N GLN A 151 0.98 -5.17 14.06
CA GLN A 151 -0.49 -5.10 14.09
C GLN A 151 -0.99 -3.97 15.01
N GLU A 152 -0.38 -3.78 16.18
CA GLU A 152 -0.74 -2.71 17.11
C GLU A 152 -0.55 -1.31 16.49
N ALA A 153 0.50 -1.13 15.70
CA ALA A 153 0.79 0.15 15.05
C ALA A 153 0.11 0.31 13.68
N ALA A 154 -0.40 -0.77 13.08
CA ALA A 154 -0.83 -0.84 11.68
C ALA A 154 -1.84 0.24 11.33
N SER A 155 -2.97 0.33 12.04
CA SER A 155 -4.03 1.29 11.70
C SER A 155 -3.52 2.74 11.70
N SER A 156 -2.73 3.13 12.70
CA SER A 156 -2.18 4.51 12.77
C SER A 156 -1.19 4.82 11.65
N ARG A 157 -0.37 3.83 11.25
CA ARG A 157 0.65 4.01 10.22
C ARG A 157 0.07 3.96 8.82
N LEU A 158 -0.84 3.02 8.55
CA LEU A 158 -1.43 2.79 7.23
C LEU A 158 -2.49 3.84 6.85
N GLN A 159 -3.25 4.35 7.83
CA GLN A 159 -4.22 5.44 7.62
C GLN A 159 -3.59 6.83 7.75
N LEU A 160 -2.29 6.89 8.06
CA LEU A 160 -1.59 8.14 8.36
C LEU A 160 -2.31 8.96 9.46
N HIS A 161 -2.82 8.25 10.48
CA HIS A 161 -3.61 8.81 11.55
C HIS A 161 -2.70 9.29 12.68
N GLY A 162 -2.56 10.61 12.82
CA GLY A 162 -1.75 11.29 13.82
C GLY A 162 -2.54 11.70 15.07
N GLN A 163 -1.80 12.14 16.07
CA GLN A 163 -2.31 12.69 17.31
C GLN A 163 -2.18 14.22 17.28
N SER A 164 -3.29 14.92 17.47
CA SER A 164 -3.34 16.39 17.48
C SER A 164 -3.47 16.92 18.90
N SER A 165 -2.61 17.87 19.27
CA SER A 165 -2.69 18.63 20.52
C SER A 165 -2.54 20.11 20.20
N GLY A 166 -3.65 20.86 20.29
CA GLY A 166 -3.71 22.25 19.84
C GLY A 166 -3.33 22.39 18.36
N HIS A 167 -2.23 23.11 18.09
CA HIS A 167 -1.72 23.33 16.73
C HIS A 167 -0.62 22.34 16.29
N HIS A 168 -0.28 21.37 17.14
CA HIS A 168 0.77 20.40 16.85
C HIS A 168 0.17 19.03 16.51
N VAL A 169 0.65 18.44 15.42
CA VAL A 169 0.31 17.06 15.06
C VAL A 169 1.57 16.21 15.13
N VAL A 170 1.46 15.06 15.79
CA VAL A 170 2.53 14.08 15.92
C VAL A 170 2.10 12.79 15.24
N TRP A 171 2.98 12.25 14.40
CA TRP A 171 2.79 10.97 13.73
C TRP A 171 4.14 10.23 13.65
N PRO A 172 4.21 8.92 13.97
CA PRO A 172 3.13 8.12 14.58
C PRO A 172 2.67 8.67 15.94
N PRO A 173 1.42 8.40 16.37
CA PRO A 173 0.93 8.80 17.68
C PRO A 173 1.89 8.36 18.79
N ARG A 174 2.15 9.24 19.76
CA ARG A 174 2.99 8.90 20.91
C ARG A 174 2.04 8.61 22.06
N PHE A 175 1.96 7.34 22.50
CA PHE A 175 1.22 7.00 23.71
C PHE A 175 1.71 7.90 24.85
N SER A 176 0.89 8.89 25.20
CA SER A 176 1.22 9.83 26.25
C SER A 176 0.81 9.18 27.56
N HIS A 177 1.78 8.83 28.42
CA HIS A 177 1.55 8.47 29.83
C HIS A 177 1.05 9.68 30.64
N VAL A 178 0.07 10.44 30.15
CA VAL A 178 -0.46 11.59 30.86
C VAL A 178 -1.63 11.09 31.71
N VAL A 179 -1.31 10.72 32.95
CA VAL A 179 -2.30 10.54 34.01
C VAL A 179 -3.02 11.90 34.19
N GLY A 180 -4.22 12.02 33.64
CA GLY A 180 -5.13 13.16 33.89
C GLY A 180 -5.17 14.27 32.84
N GLY A 181 -4.74 14.05 31.59
CA GLY A 181 -4.83 15.03 30.50
C GLY A 181 -5.94 14.70 29.49
N GLU A 182 -6.53 15.72 28.88
CA GLU A 182 -7.56 15.60 27.83
C GLU A 182 -7.11 14.66 26.69
N ASP A 183 -8.03 13.82 26.20
CA ASP A 183 -7.79 12.93 25.08
C ASP A 183 -7.37 13.74 23.85
N ALA A 184 -6.15 13.51 23.38
CA ALA A 184 -5.66 14.15 22.16
C ALA A 184 -6.49 13.67 20.96
N ALA A 185 -7.11 14.59 20.23
CA ALA A 185 -7.94 14.26 19.09
C ALA A 185 -7.11 13.61 17.97
N GLY A 186 -7.64 12.55 17.39
CA GLY A 186 -7.09 11.92 16.20
C GLY A 186 -7.23 12.81 14.97
N LYS A 187 -6.23 12.81 14.08
CA LYS A 187 -6.27 13.53 12.79
C LYS A 187 -5.74 12.64 11.68
N HIS A 188 -6.52 12.44 10.62
CA HIS A 188 -6.01 11.87 9.38
C HIS A 188 -5.18 12.89 8.62
N LEU A 189 -3.92 12.54 8.36
CA LEU A 189 -3.01 13.33 7.56
C LEU A 189 -3.21 13.04 6.08
N ARG A 190 -2.93 14.05 5.25
CA ARG A 190 -2.92 13.90 3.79
C ARG A 190 -1.76 13.02 3.36
N ARG A 191 -2.03 12.13 2.41
CA ARG A 191 -1.04 11.25 1.79
C ARG A 191 -0.20 11.95 0.72
N ARG A 192 0.17 13.21 0.94
CA ARG A 192 0.96 14.02 0.01
C ARG A 192 2.02 14.83 0.73
N GLY A 193 3.14 15.04 0.06
CA GLY A 193 4.25 15.82 0.60
C GLY A 193 5.30 16.16 -0.45
N LYS A 194 6.29 16.96 -0.03
CA LYS A 194 7.42 17.37 -0.86
C LYS A 194 8.70 16.72 -0.39
N VAL A 195 9.56 16.31 -1.32
CA VAL A 195 10.90 15.81 -0.98
C VAL A 195 11.73 16.92 -0.36
N MET A 196 12.15 16.75 0.89
CA MET A 196 13.15 17.62 1.53
C MET A 196 14.57 17.20 1.17
N THR A 197 14.81 15.89 1.17
CA THR A 197 16.07 15.26 0.80
C THR A 197 15.83 13.79 0.51
N TRP A 198 16.77 13.15 -0.17
CA TRP A 198 16.68 11.74 -0.55
C TRP A 198 18.06 11.08 -0.52
N THR A 199 18.06 9.76 -0.43
CA THR A 199 19.26 8.94 -0.54
C THR A 199 18.90 7.61 -1.19
N THR A 200 19.86 6.99 -1.87
CA THR A 200 19.72 5.63 -2.39
C THR A 200 20.75 4.76 -1.70
N LEU A 201 20.27 3.80 -0.92
CA LEU A 201 21.12 2.80 -0.29
C LEU A 201 21.54 1.79 -1.35
N SER A 202 22.84 1.66 -1.57
CA SER A 202 23.37 0.59 -2.41
C SER A 202 22.95 -0.78 -1.87
N ALA A 203 22.81 -1.78 -2.75
CA ALA A 203 22.44 -3.14 -2.37
C ALA A 203 23.25 -3.73 -1.20
N ALA A 204 24.56 -3.49 -1.14
CA ALA A 204 25.43 -3.99 -0.09
C ALA A 204 25.23 -3.31 1.29
N GLY A 205 24.58 -2.15 1.32
CA GLY A 205 24.26 -1.40 2.53
C GLY A 205 22.78 -1.49 2.94
N ALA A 206 21.98 -2.26 2.21
CA ALA A 206 20.57 -2.45 2.53
C ALA A 206 20.42 -3.28 3.82
N PRO A 207 19.49 -2.92 4.72
CA PRO A 207 19.14 -3.75 5.86
C PRO A 207 18.77 -5.18 5.45
N SER A 208 19.00 -6.14 6.35
CA SER A 208 18.83 -7.56 6.07
C SER A 208 17.44 -7.95 5.54
N GLU A 209 16.39 -7.26 6.00
CA GLU A 209 15.00 -7.47 5.59
C GLU A 209 14.72 -7.08 4.13
N PHE A 210 15.63 -6.37 3.47
CA PHE A 210 15.55 -6.01 2.06
C PHE A 210 16.71 -6.59 1.25
N SER A 211 17.56 -7.41 1.85
CA SER A 211 18.82 -7.87 1.25
C SER A 211 18.64 -8.71 -0.01
N LEU A 212 17.47 -9.34 -0.18
CA LEU A 212 17.14 -10.15 -1.35
C LEU A 212 16.69 -9.28 -2.53
N ARG A 213 15.87 -8.25 -2.29
CA ARG A 213 15.36 -7.37 -3.35
C ARG A 213 16.24 -6.17 -3.66
N ALA A 214 16.98 -5.62 -2.69
CA ALA A 214 17.83 -4.45 -2.92
C ALA A 214 18.85 -4.62 -4.06
N PRO A 215 19.50 -5.79 -4.25
CA PRO A 215 20.34 -6.03 -5.44
C PRO A 215 19.58 -6.01 -6.75
N VAL A 216 18.36 -6.54 -6.77
CA VAL A 216 17.49 -6.61 -7.96
C VAL A 216 16.97 -5.21 -8.34
N LEU A 217 16.64 -4.40 -7.33
CA LEU A 217 16.14 -3.03 -7.48
C LEU A 217 17.26 -2.00 -7.73
N GLY A 218 18.53 -2.41 -7.79
CA GLY A 218 19.67 -1.49 -7.92
C GLY A 218 19.96 -0.64 -6.67
N GLY A 219 19.33 -0.97 -5.55
CA GLY A 219 19.36 -0.24 -4.29
C GLY A 219 17.98 0.00 -3.71
N LEU A 220 17.90 0.78 -2.64
CA LEU A 220 16.64 1.24 -2.06
C LEU A 220 16.67 2.75 -1.93
N SER A 221 15.83 3.42 -2.70
CA SER A 221 15.64 4.86 -2.58
C SER A 221 14.75 5.19 -1.39
N THR A 222 15.16 6.19 -0.61
CA THR A 222 14.43 6.68 0.56
C THR A 222 14.35 8.21 0.49
N VAL A 223 13.17 8.74 0.78
CA VAL A 223 12.90 10.18 0.81
C VAL A 223 12.49 10.63 2.21
N LEU A 224 12.97 11.80 2.63
CA LEU A 224 12.39 12.55 3.73
C LEU A 224 11.36 13.51 3.13
N LEU A 225 10.08 13.31 3.45
CA LEU A 225 8.99 14.15 2.98
C LEU A 225 8.58 15.17 4.03
N GLN A 226 8.34 16.40 3.59
CA GLN A 226 7.51 17.36 4.30
C GLN A 226 6.05 17.11 3.92
N LEU A 227 5.26 16.54 4.83
CA LEU A 227 3.83 16.30 4.60
C LEU A 227 3.06 17.62 4.56
N GLU A 228 1.98 17.68 3.77
CA GLU A 228 1.19 18.91 3.59
C GLU A 228 0.57 19.43 4.89
N ASP A 229 0.14 18.53 5.78
CA ASP A 229 -0.65 18.88 6.96
C ASP A 229 -0.24 18.10 8.23
N GLY A 230 1.01 17.62 8.25
CA GLY A 230 1.58 16.80 9.31
C GLY A 230 3.10 16.96 9.49
N PRO A 231 3.72 16.14 10.34
CA PRO A 231 5.17 16.17 10.53
C PRO A 231 5.91 15.63 9.30
N ASN A 232 7.22 15.85 9.27
CA ASN A 232 8.07 15.22 8.25
C ASN A 232 8.18 13.71 8.51
N GLY A 233 8.26 12.92 7.44
CA GLY A 233 8.34 11.45 7.52
C GLY A 233 9.33 10.87 6.52
N VAL A 234 9.93 9.73 6.89
CA VAL A 234 10.88 8.98 6.03
C VAL A 234 10.15 7.82 5.39
N PHE A 235 10.24 7.70 4.07
CA PHE A 235 9.53 6.67 3.29
C PHE A 235 10.45 6.06 2.24
N LEU A 236 10.35 4.75 2.05
CA LEU A 236 10.91 4.08 0.88
C LEU A 236 10.15 4.53 -0.37
N MET A 237 10.85 4.65 -1.49
CA MET A 237 10.23 4.87 -2.79
C MET A 237 9.61 3.58 -3.34
N VAL A 238 8.71 3.73 -4.29
CA VAL A 238 8.14 2.66 -5.11
C VAL A 238 7.89 3.17 -6.53
N ASP A 239 7.85 2.24 -7.48
CA ASP A 239 7.64 2.53 -8.90
C ASP A 239 8.66 3.57 -9.40
N ASP A 240 9.92 3.45 -8.95
CA ASP A 240 10.99 4.44 -9.12
C ASP A 240 12.14 3.98 -10.03
N GLU A 241 11.94 2.92 -10.82
CA GLU A 241 12.95 2.35 -11.71
C GLU A 241 13.56 3.39 -12.67
N ASP A 242 12.74 4.32 -13.16
CA ASP A 242 13.14 5.42 -14.05
C ASP A 242 13.05 6.82 -13.39
N ALA A 243 12.70 6.89 -12.10
CA ALA A 243 12.39 8.17 -11.46
C ALA A 243 13.64 8.95 -11.08
N VAL A 244 13.80 10.14 -11.66
CA VAL A 244 14.82 11.10 -11.21
C VAL A 244 14.34 11.83 -9.97
N LEU A 245 14.88 11.47 -8.80
CA LEU A 245 14.56 12.13 -7.54
C LEU A 245 15.17 13.54 -7.48
N ALA A 246 14.31 14.51 -7.17
CA ALA A 246 14.69 15.90 -6.96
C ALA A 246 14.14 16.41 -5.63
N MET A 247 14.83 17.39 -5.04
CA MET A 247 14.24 18.17 -3.93
C MET A 247 12.97 18.88 -4.43
N ASP A 248 12.03 19.11 -3.52
CA ASP A 248 10.72 19.74 -3.73
C ASP A 248 9.76 18.98 -4.67
N ALA A 249 10.17 17.85 -5.23
CA ALA A 249 9.31 16.97 -6.02
C ALA A 249 8.06 16.57 -5.22
N GLN A 250 6.90 16.60 -5.89
CA GLN A 250 5.64 16.18 -5.27
C GLN A 250 5.58 14.66 -5.24
N MET A 251 5.25 14.15 -4.06
CA MET A 251 5.11 12.72 -3.80
C MET A 251 3.75 12.45 -3.19
N GLU A 252 3.19 11.29 -3.51
CA GLU A 252 2.08 10.72 -2.76
C GLU A 252 2.51 9.49 -1.97
N LEU A 253 1.82 9.24 -0.87
CA LEU A 253 2.01 8.04 -0.05
C LEU A 253 1.01 6.98 -0.47
N VAL A 254 1.52 5.83 -0.90
CA VAL A 254 0.74 4.71 -1.43
C VAL A 254 0.98 3.46 -0.61
N PHE A 255 -0.06 2.63 -0.50
CA PHE A 255 0.02 1.36 0.23
C PHE A 255 0.72 0.30 -0.62
N ARG A 256 1.78 -0.30 -0.06
CA ARG A 256 2.65 -1.28 -0.73
C ARG A 256 3.14 -2.34 0.24
N ARG A 257 3.64 -3.45 -0.29
CA ARG A 257 4.46 -4.39 0.49
C ARG A 257 5.76 -3.69 0.88
N LEU A 258 6.12 -3.70 2.17
CA LEU A 258 7.43 -3.20 2.60
C LEU A 258 8.48 -4.30 2.51
N TYR A 259 8.26 -5.39 3.24
CA TYR A 259 9.12 -6.57 3.34
C TYR A 259 8.30 -7.73 3.92
N ALA A 260 8.82 -8.95 3.84
CA ALA A 260 8.25 -10.10 4.53
C ALA A 260 9.22 -10.67 5.57
N GLN A 261 8.67 -11.31 6.59
CA GLN A 261 9.41 -12.04 7.61
C GLN A 261 8.46 -13.03 8.29
N GLU A 262 8.95 -14.23 8.59
CA GLU A 262 8.21 -15.29 9.28
C GLU A 262 6.89 -15.66 8.58
N GLY A 263 6.93 -15.81 7.24
CA GLY A 263 5.73 -16.16 6.47
C GLY A 263 4.70 -15.03 6.34
N PHE A 264 5.04 -13.80 6.75
CA PHE A 264 4.10 -12.69 6.84
C PHE A 264 4.61 -11.43 6.12
N VAL A 265 3.83 -10.94 5.15
CA VAL A 265 4.06 -9.65 4.51
C VAL A 265 3.72 -8.52 5.49
N ARG A 266 4.64 -7.59 5.65
CA ARG A 266 4.37 -6.31 6.34
C ARG A 266 4.14 -5.26 5.28
N TYR A 267 2.96 -4.66 5.32
CA TYR A 267 2.58 -3.58 4.44
C TYR A 267 2.86 -2.22 5.08
N GLY A 268 2.92 -1.19 4.24
CA GLY A 268 3.23 0.15 4.68
C GLY A 268 2.97 1.18 3.62
N LEU A 269 3.25 2.42 3.98
CA LEU A 269 3.23 3.52 3.05
C LEU A 269 4.62 3.69 2.42
N LYS A 270 4.65 3.73 1.09
CA LYS A 270 5.82 4.12 0.30
C LYS A 270 5.52 5.41 -0.45
N ALA A 271 6.57 6.17 -0.77
CA ALA A 271 6.46 7.37 -1.56
C ALA A 271 6.49 7.02 -3.05
N ARG A 272 5.53 7.55 -3.81
CA ARG A 272 5.48 7.44 -5.27
C ARG A 272 5.55 8.84 -5.87
N ALA A 273 6.33 9.00 -6.92
CA ALA A 273 6.37 10.24 -7.68
C ALA A 273 5.01 10.51 -8.33
N ILE A 274 4.54 11.76 -8.23
CA ILE A 274 3.39 12.23 -8.98
C ILE A 274 3.93 12.80 -10.29
N HIS A 275 3.65 12.13 -11.40
CA HIS A 275 3.92 12.63 -12.74
C HIS A 275 2.64 13.33 -13.24
N ASP A 276 2.79 14.59 -13.64
CA ASP A 276 1.73 15.37 -14.29
C ASP A 276 1.47 14.89 -15.73
#